data_AF-A0A0B3B2U6-F1
#
_entry.id   AF-A0A0B3B2U6-F1
#
_cell.length_a   1.000
_cell.length_b   1.000
_cell.length_c   1.000
_cell.angle_alpha   90.00
_cell.angle_beta   90.00
_cell.angle_gamma   90.00
#
_symmetry.space_group_name_H-M   'P 1'
#
loop_
_entity.id
_entity.type
_entity.pdbx_description
1 polymer ?
#
loop_
_entity_poly.entity_id
_entity_poly.type
_entity_poly.pdbx_seq_one_letter_code
_entity_poly.pdbx_strand_id
1 'polypeptide(L)'
;MISKEFVPKLSKELFELKLRIEKELSEGNKTNETLYGLINKAVDFLKQKRTGAPISKKLPIYKYFEKKYGVTNLFIIDISKEARAIYTNTSQDEYQILQIVLEIYESHKEYERIGGYNRH
;
A
#
# COMPACT_ATOMS: atom_id res chain seq x y z
N MET A 1 -1.94 3.02 30.39
CA MET A 1 -2.25 3.62 29.08
C MET A 1 -2.83 2.53 28.20
N ILE A 2 -4.04 2.69 27.67
CA ILE A 2 -4.58 1.76 26.67
C ILE A 2 -3.91 2.10 25.35
N SER A 3 -3.10 1.19 24.81
CA SER A 3 -2.46 1.37 23.51
C SER A 3 -3.45 1.00 22.40
N LYS A 4 -3.57 1.84 21.37
CA LYS A 4 -4.36 1.49 20.19
C LYS A 4 -3.76 0.27 19.49
N GLU A 5 -4.61 -0.66 19.09
CA GLU A 5 -4.29 -1.76 18.20
C GLU A 5 -4.22 -1.28 16.75
N PHE A 6 -3.19 -1.69 16.03
CA PHE A 6 -3.03 -1.38 14.61
C PHE A 6 -3.30 -2.63 13.79
N VAL A 7 -4.27 -2.56 12.88
CA VAL A 7 -4.75 -3.71 12.12
C VAL A 7 -4.51 -3.47 10.62
N PRO A 8 -3.53 -4.18 10.01
CA PRO A 8 -3.28 -4.08 8.58
C PRO A 8 -4.44 -4.65 7.76
N LYS A 9 -4.84 -3.93 6.73
CA LYS A 9 -5.86 -4.31 5.74
C LYS A 9 -5.39 -3.93 4.34
N LEU A 10 -6.04 -4.49 3.33
CA LEU A 10 -5.87 -4.07 1.94
C LEU A 10 -7.08 -3.24 1.52
N SER A 11 -6.90 -2.33 0.57
CA SER A 11 -8.01 -1.74 -0.18
C SER A 11 -8.83 -2.84 -0.85
N LYS A 12 -10.08 -2.53 -1.20
CA LYS A 12 -10.95 -3.50 -1.88
C LYS A 12 -10.31 -4.01 -3.16
N GLU A 13 -9.79 -3.10 -3.98
CA GLU A 13 -9.14 -3.41 -5.25
C GLU A 13 -7.90 -4.29 -5.06
N LEU A 14 -7.05 -3.97 -4.07
CA LEU A 14 -5.84 -4.74 -3.81
C LEU A 14 -6.13 -6.11 -3.18
N PHE A 15 -7.19 -6.22 -2.38
CA PHE A 15 -7.67 -7.49 -1.85
C PHE A 15 -8.19 -8.40 -2.97
N GLU A 16 -9.06 -7.89 -3.84
CA GLU A 16 -9.58 -8.63 -5.00
C GLU A 16 -8.46 -9.05 -5.95
N LEU A 17 -7.47 -8.17 -6.17
CA LEU A 17 -6.27 -8.50 -6.95
C LEU A 17 -5.47 -9.63 -6.30
N LYS A 18 -5.22 -9.58 -4.99
CA LYS A 18 -4.51 -10.64 -4.26
C LYS A 18 -5.22 -11.98 -4.42
N LEU A 19 -6.54 -12.03 -4.27
CA LEU A 19 -7.32 -13.27 -4.44
C LEU A 19 -7.20 -13.84 -5.86
N ARG A 20 -7.20 -12.99 -6.88
CA ARG A 20 -6.99 -13.42 -8.26
C ARG A 20 -5.61 -14.04 -8.45
N ILE A 21 -4.57 -13.37 -7.95
CA ILE A 21 -3.18 -13.86 -8.05
C ILE A 21 -3.02 -15.18 -7.27
N GLU A 22 -3.63 -15.33 -6.10
CA GLU A 22 -3.62 -16.60 -5.35
C GLU A 22 -4.20 -17.75 -6.17
N LYS A 23 -5.31 -17.51 -6.88
CA LYS A 23 -5.90 -18.49 -7.79
C LYS A 23 -4.93 -18.85 -8.92
N GLU A 24 -4.34 -17.86 -9.59
CA GLU A 24 -3.34 -18.07 -10.64
C GLU A 24 -2.16 -18.93 -10.15
N LEU A 25 -1.63 -18.61 -8.97
CA LEU A 25 -0.53 -19.36 -8.36
C LEU A 25 -0.92 -20.80 -8.02
N SER A 26 -2.16 -21.02 -7.55
CA SER A 26 -2.68 -22.37 -7.26
C SER A 26 -2.82 -23.23 -8.52
N GLU A 27 -3.01 -22.59 -9.69
CA GLU A 27 -3.08 -23.22 -11.00
C GLU A 27 -1.69 -23.37 -11.65
N GLY A 28 -0.61 -22.98 -10.94
CA GLY A 28 0.77 -23.05 -11.41
C GLY A 28 1.21 -21.87 -12.28
N ASN A 29 0.36 -20.86 -12.48
CA ASN A 29 0.71 -19.64 -13.19
C ASN A 29 1.47 -18.67 -12.27
N LYS A 30 2.75 -18.45 -12.56
CA LYS A 30 3.65 -17.61 -11.75
C LYS A 30 3.81 -16.17 -12.24
N THR A 31 3.04 -15.73 -13.23
CA THR A 31 3.18 -14.37 -13.81
C THR A 31 3.18 -13.27 -12.75
N ASN A 32 2.38 -13.40 -11.69
CA ASN A 32 2.22 -12.38 -10.64
C ASN A 32 2.85 -12.78 -9.29
N GLU A 33 3.77 -13.75 -9.26
CA GLU A 33 4.42 -14.22 -8.01
C GLU A 33 5.16 -13.09 -7.28
N THR A 34 5.83 -12.20 -8.03
CA THR A 34 6.55 -11.04 -7.48
C THR A 34 5.58 -10.08 -6.77
N LEU A 35 4.53 -9.65 -7.46
CA LEU A 35 3.52 -8.74 -6.90
C LEU A 35 2.86 -9.33 -5.64
N TYR A 36 2.52 -10.63 -5.67
CA TYR A 36 2.00 -11.33 -4.50
C TYR A 36 2.96 -11.26 -3.30
N GLY A 37 4.26 -11.50 -3.56
CA GLY A 37 5.31 -11.38 -2.55
C GLY A 37 5.41 -9.96 -1.97
N LEU A 38 5.27 -8.93 -2.81
CA LEU A 38 5.30 -7.53 -2.37
C LEU A 38 4.08 -7.16 -1.52
N ILE A 39 2.88 -7.67 -1.87
CA ILE A 39 1.66 -7.50 -1.07
C ILE A 39 1.86 -8.06 0.33
N ASN A 40 2.35 -9.30 0.44
CA ASN A 40 2.59 -9.92 1.74
C ASN A 40 3.66 -9.17 2.55
N LYS A 41 4.76 -8.75 1.92
CA LYS A 41 5.81 -7.96 2.57
C LYS A 41 5.28 -6.63 3.12
N ALA A 42 4.41 -5.93 2.40
CA ALA A 42 3.81 -4.69 2.87
C ALA A 42 2.90 -4.92 4.10
N VAL A 43 2.10 -5.99 4.08
CA VAL A 43 1.26 -6.38 5.23
C VAL A 43 2.12 -6.76 6.43
N ASP A 44 3.15 -7.58 6.23
CA ASP A 44 4.04 -8.04 7.30
C ASP A 44 4.86 -6.89 7.90
N PHE A 45 5.29 -5.92 7.09
CA PHE A 45 5.92 -4.70 7.57
C PHE A 45 5.04 -3.98 8.60
N LEU A 46 3.74 -3.83 8.31
CA LEU A 46 2.80 -3.18 9.21
C LEU A 46 2.50 -4.03 10.45
N LYS A 47 2.35 -5.36 10.30
CA LYS A 47 2.17 -6.28 11.44
C LYS A 47 3.34 -6.24 12.43
N GLN A 48 4.56 -5.98 11.95
CA GLN A 48 5.75 -5.77 12.78
C GLN A 48 5.76 -4.41 13.50
N LYS A 49 4.66 -3.66 13.46
CA LYS A 49 4.50 -2.32 14.07
C LYS A 49 5.49 -1.30 13.51
N ARG A 50 5.98 -1.51 12.29
CA ARG A 50 6.81 -0.53 11.57
C ARG A 50 5.93 0.51 10.89
N THR A 51 6.47 1.70 10.69
CA THR A 51 5.76 2.83 10.06
C THR A 51 6.49 3.27 8.81
N GLY A 52 5.73 3.47 7.73
CA GLY A 52 6.25 4.15 6.52
C GLY A 52 6.43 5.66 6.73
N ALA A 53 7.12 6.30 5.79
CA ALA A 53 7.32 7.74 5.79
C ALA A 53 6.05 8.48 5.34
N PRO A 54 5.71 9.64 5.91
CA PRO A 54 4.56 10.42 5.46
C PRO A 54 4.80 10.99 4.05
N ILE A 55 3.76 10.98 3.21
CA ILE A 55 3.79 11.59 1.89
C ILE A 55 3.36 13.06 2.00
N SER A 56 4.18 13.97 1.47
CA SER A 56 3.87 15.41 1.49
C SER A 56 2.64 15.72 0.64
N LYS A 57 1.71 16.51 1.21
CA LYS A 57 0.47 16.97 0.55
C LYS A 57 0.69 17.78 -0.71
N LYS A 58 1.92 18.30 -0.90
CA LYS A 58 2.32 19.08 -2.08
C LYS A 58 2.67 18.19 -3.27
N LEU A 59 2.94 16.90 -3.07
CA LEU A 59 3.33 15.99 -4.14
C LEU A 59 2.10 15.59 -4.97
N PRO A 60 2.21 15.50 -6.32
CA PRO A 60 1.07 15.14 -7.15
C PRO A 60 0.52 13.74 -6.83
N ILE A 61 1.38 12.81 -6.42
CA ILE A 61 0.94 11.48 -6.00
C ILE A 61 -0.02 11.53 -4.80
N TYR A 62 0.21 12.44 -3.86
CA TYR A 62 -0.72 12.64 -2.75
C TYR A 62 -2.10 13.05 -3.28
N LYS A 63 -2.14 13.98 -4.26
CA LYS A 63 -3.38 14.45 -4.89
C LYS A 63 -4.11 13.35 -5.67
N TYR A 64 -3.37 12.44 -6.31
CA TYR A 64 -3.95 11.26 -6.94
C TYR A 64 -4.73 10.42 -5.92
N PHE A 65 -4.10 10.05 -4.81
CA PHE A 65 -4.71 9.21 -3.78
C PHE A 65 -5.84 9.94 -3.02
N GLU A 66 -5.67 11.23 -2.73
CA GLU A 66 -6.71 12.08 -2.13
C GLU A 66 -7.97 12.09 -3.03
N LYS A 67 -7.81 12.26 -4.34
CA LYS A 67 -8.92 12.26 -5.30
C LYS A 67 -9.55 10.87 -5.48
N LYS A 68 -8.73 9.81 -5.55
CA LYS A 68 -9.19 8.45 -5.84
C LYS A 68 -9.84 7.77 -4.63
N TYR A 69 -9.27 7.93 -3.45
CA TYR A 69 -9.70 7.22 -2.23
C TYR A 69 -10.31 8.14 -1.16
N GLY A 70 -10.29 9.46 -1.34
CA GLY A 70 -10.82 10.41 -0.35
C GLY A 70 -10.01 10.48 0.95
N VAL A 71 -8.73 10.10 0.91
CA VAL A 71 -7.86 9.98 2.09
C VAL A 71 -6.99 11.22 2.30
N THR A 72 -6.74 11.59 3.56
CA THR A 72 -6.02 12.82 3.92
C THR A 72 -4.73 12.61 4.72
N ASN A 73 -4.30 11.36 4.84
CA ASN A 73 -3.09 10.93 5.54
C ASN A 73 -2.51 9.73 4.80
N LEU A 74 -1.39 9.96 4.12
CA LEU A 74 -0.76 8.97 3.25
C LEU A 74 0.66 8.71 3.71
N PHE A 75 1.05 7.46 3.61
CA PHE A 75 2.36 6.97 3.99
C PHE A 75 2.91 6.05 2.91
N ILE A 76 4.23 6.05 2.77
CA ILE A 76 4.97 5.20 1.83
C ILE A 76 5.86 4.22 2.57
N ILE A 77 5.82 2.95 2.15
CA ILE A 77 6.72 1.89 2.60
C ILE A 77 7.71 1.61 1.47
N ASP A 78 9.00 1.74 1.77
CA ASP A 78 10.07 1.25 0.92
C ASP A 78 10.20 -0.27 1.14
N ILE A 79 9.44 -1.07 0.37
CA ILE A 79 9.43 -2.55 0.52
C ILE A 79 10.78 -3.13 0.10
N SER A 80 11.37 -2.57 -0.95
CA SER A 80 12.68 -2.91 -1.47
C SER A 80 13.34 -1.67 -2.09
N LYS A 81 14.51 -1.84 -2.72
CA LYS A 81 15.16 -0.77 -3.47
C LYS A 81 14.23 -0.18 -4.54
N GLU A 82 13.37 -0.99 -5.16
CA GLU A 82 12.57 -0.60 -6.32
C GLU A 82 11.06 -0.53 -6.03
N ALA A 83 10.57 -1.33 -5.09
CA ALA A 83 9.14 -1.47 -4.84
C ALA A 83 8.65 -0.55 -3.72
N ARG A 84 7.42 -0.04 -3.86
CA ARG A 84 6.77 0.88 -2.92
C ARG A 84 5.35 0.40 -2.60
N ALA A 85 4.93 0.50 -1.35
CA ALA A 85 3.52 0.39 -0.96
C ALA A 85 3.03 1.72 -0.40
N ILE A 86 1.80 2.10 -0.75
CA ILE A 86 1.13 3.29 -0.23
C ILE A 86 0.02 2.83 0.70
N TYR A 87 -0.05 3.42 1.89
CA TYR A 87 -1.10 3.10 2.85
C TYR A 87 -1.63 4.35 3.55
N THR A 88 -2.80 4.21 4.16
CA THR A 88 -3.44 5.22 4.99
C THR A 88 -3.84 4.62 6.34
N ASN A 89 -4.04 5.46 7.35
CA ASN A 89 -4.58 5.04 8.64
C ASN A 89 -6.00 5.58 8.81
N THR A 90 -6.94 4.77 9.26
CA THR A 90 -8.30 5.22 9.63
C THR A 90 -8.70 4.64 10.98
N SER A 91 -9.49 5.37 11.77
CA SER A 91 -10.02 4.82 13.03
C SER A 91 -11.17 3.88 12.70
N GLN A 92 -11.13 2.66 13.24
CA GLN A 92 -12.30 1.77 13.23
C GLN A 92 -13.16 2.02 14.47
N ASP A 93 -12.52 2.18 15.62
CA ASP A 93 -13.16 2.55 16.89
C ASP A 93 -12.18 3.31 17.80
N GLU A 94 -12.47 3.43 19.09
CA GLU A 94 -11.65 4.12 20.09
C GLU A 94 -10.25 3.50 20.25
N TYR A 95 -10.16 2.17 20.09
CA TYR A 95 -8.98 1.37 20.39
C TYR A 95 -8.33 0.76 19.14
N GLN A 96 -8.96 0.81 17.97
CA GLN A 96 -8.44 0.23 16.73
C GLN A 96 -8.18 1.26 15.63
N ILE A 97 -6.97 1.19 15.06
CA ILE A 97 -6.56 1.91 13.86
C ILE A 97 -6.35 0.90 12.74
N LEU A 98 -7.10 1.03 11.66
CA LEU A 98 -6.86 0.29 10.43
C LEU A 98 -5.72 0.92 9.65
N GLN A 99 -4.78 0.10 9.20
CA GLN A 99 -3.72 0.50 8.28
C GLN A 99 -4.02 -0.11 6.91
N ILE A 100 -4.61 0.67 6.02
CA ILE A 100 -5.13 0.19 4.74
C ILE A 100 -4.07 0.41 3.66
N VAL A 101 -3.46 -0.66 3.16
CA VAL A 101 -2.58 -0.63 1.99
C VAL A 101 -3.45 -0.41 0.75
N LEU A 102 -3.23 0.71 0.07
CA LEU A 102 -4.03 1.17 -1.07
C LEU A 102 -3.53 0.56 -2.38
N GLU A 103 -2.23 0.74 -2.66
CA GLU A 103 -1.59 0.31 -3.91
C GLU A 103 -0.13 -0.10 -3.67
N ILE A 104 0.38 -0.95 -4.56
CA ILE A 104 1.76 -1.44 -4.58
C ILE A 104 2.33 -1.24 -5.98
N TYR A 105 3.57 -0.79 -6.02
CA TYR A 105 4.34 -0.55 -7.25
C TYR A 105 5.59 -1.41 -7.23
N GLU A 106 5.84 -2.13 -8.32
CA GLU A 106 7.00 -3.03 -8.42
C GLU A 106 8.28 -2.27 -8.78
N SER A 107 8.13 -1.08 -9.39
CA SER A 107 9.25 -0.22 -9.76
C SER A 107 9.04 1.25 -9.41
N HIS A 108 10.16 1.98 -9.28
CA HIS A 108 10.16 3.45 -9.16
C HIS A 108 9.49 4.13 -10.34
N LYS A 109 9.58 3.59 -11.55
CA LYS A 109 9.00 4.21 -12.75
C LYS A 109 7.49 4.25 -12.71
N GLU A 110 6.86 3.18 -12.23
CA GLU A 110 5.40 3.11 -12.08
C GLU A 110 4.90 4.15 -11.08
N TYR A 111 5.62 4.26 -9.95
CA TYR A 111 5.38 5.27 -8.92
C TYR A 111 5.56 6.71 -9.46
N GLU A 112 6.65 6.99 -10.18
CA GLU A 112 6.93 8.30 -10.79
C GLU A 112 5.85 8.68 -11.82
N ARG A 113 5.38 7.73 -12.62
CA ARG A 113 4.34 7.97 -13.64
C ARG A 113 3.03 8.46 -13.03
N ILE A 114 2.63 7.89 -11.88
CA ILE A 114 1.39 8.28 -11.17
C ILE A 114 1.57 9.64 -10.50
N GLY A 115 2.77 9.93 -10.03
CA GLY A 115 3.15 11.26 -9.51
C GLY A 115 3.27 12.34 -10.58
N GLY A 116 2.97 12.06 -11.86
CA GLY A 116 3.07 13.05 -12.93
C GLY A 116 4.49 13.57 -13.15
N TYR A 117 5.51 12.84 -12.69
CA TYR A 117 6.91 13.17 -12.91
C TYR A 117 7.26 12.79 -14.36
N ASN A 118 6.76 13.58 -15.32
CA ASN A 118 7.31 13.54 -16.66
C ASN A 118 8.74 14.07 -16.58
N ARG A 119 9.72 13.19 -16.82
CA ARG A 119 11.11 13.60 -17.03
C ARG A 119 11.15 14.63 -18.16
N HIS A 120 11.59 15.85 -17.84
CA HIS A 120 12.20 16.75 -18.82
C HIS A 120 13.55 16.19 -19.25
#